data_AF-N1TWF8-F1
#
_entry.id   AF-N1TWF8-F1
#
_cell.length_a   1.000
_cell.length_b   1.000
_cell.length_c   1.000
_cell.angle_alpha   90.00
_cell.angle_beta   90.00
_cell.angle_gamma   90.00
#
_symmetry.space_group_name_H-M   'P 1'
#
loop_
_entity.id
_entity.type
_entity.pdbx_description
1 polymer ?
#
loop_
_entity_poly.entity_id
_entity_poly.type
_entity_poly.pdbx_seq_one_letter_code
_entity_poly.pdbx_strand_id
1 'polypeptide(L)'
;MEKTSPLDSQVFGNYFRFDFFVKLGFVFLIFWKAPRLSGELTVPGLTKPVSVVRDSYGVPHIRSEDSSSAYFALGYVSASDRLFQMEILRRAARGNYPKF
;
A
#
# COMPACT_ATOMS: atom_id res chain seq x y z
N MET A 1 -36.66 -40.31 -15.24
CA MET A 1 -35.31 -39.76 -15.49
C MET A 1 -35.07 -38.70 -14.44
N GLU A 2 -34.15 -39.03 -13.53
CA GLU A 2 -33.46 -38.18 -12.54
C GLU A 2 -34.29 -37.28 -11.62
N LYS A 3 -34.69 -37.85 -10.47
CA LYS A 3 -35.20 -37.09 -9.32
C LYS A 3 -33.98 -36.47 -8.63
N THR A 4 -33.71 -35.20 -8.88
CA THR A 4 -32.63 -34.45 -8.21
C THR A 4 -32.84 -34.52 -6.70
N SER A 5 -31.85 -35.08 -6.02
CA SER A 5 -31.83 -35.25 -4.57
C SER A 5 -31.89 -33.87 -3.90
N PRO A 6 -32.73 -33.65 -2.86
CA PRO A 6 -32.80 -32.36 -2.15
C PRO A 6 -31.45 -31.94 -1.54
N LEU A 7 -30.55 -32.90 -1.34
CA LEU A 7 -29.17 -32.67 -0.87
C LEU A 7 -28.34 -31.86 -1.89
N ASP A 8 -28.58 -32.03 -3.20
CA ASP A 8 -27.81 -31.36 -4.25
C ASP A 8 -28.09 -29.85 -4.26
N SER A 9 -29.36 -29.46 -4.10
CA SER A 9 -29.76 -28.04 -4.02
C SER A 9 -29.19 -27.30 -2.80
N GLN A 10 -29.06 -27.98 -1.64
CA GLN A 10 -28.44 -27.40 -0.45
C GLN A 10 -26.92 -27.27 -0.59
N VAL A 11 -26.28 -28.24 -1.26
CA VAL A 11 -24.85 -28.21 -1.55
C VAL A 11 -24.51 -27.06 -2.49
N PHE A 12 -25.26 -26.87 -3.58
CA PHE A 12 -25.11 -25.71 -4.46
C PHE A 12 -25.27 -24.38 -3.69
N GLY A 13 -26.28 -24.26 -2.83
CA GLY A 13 -26.49 -23.07 -1.99
C GLY A 13 -25.32 -22.77 -1.04
N ASN A 14 -24.70 -23.80 -0.46
CA ASN A 14 -23.53 -23.64 0.41
C ASN A 14 -22.28 -23.21 -0.35
N TYR A 15 -22.07 -23.71 -1.58
CA TYR A 15 -20.98 -23.25 -2.44
C TYR A 15 -21.11 -21.77 -2.82
N PHE A 16 -22.31 -21.33 -3.20
CA PHE A 16 -22.55 -19.90 -3.50
C PHE A 16 -22.33 -19.01 -2.27
N ARG A 17 -22.75 -19.45 -1.08
CA ARG A 17 -22.51 -18.71 0.16
C ARG A 17 -21.03 -18.66 0.53
N PHE A 18 -20.32 -19.79 0.42
CA PHE A 18 -18.90 -19.87 0.71
C PHE A 18 -18.08 -18.98 -0.24
N ASP A 19 -18.34 -19.05 -1.54
CA ASP A 19 -17.68 -18.22 -2.55
C ASP A 19 -17.93 -16.72 -2.34
N PHE A 20 -19.15 -16.34 -1.90
CA PHE A 20 -19.45 -14.97 -1.49
C PHE A 20 -18.60 -14.50 -0.30
N PHE A 21 -18.47 -15.32 0.76
CA PHE A 21 -17.65 -14.97 1.92
C PHE A 21 -16.16 -14.90 1.59
N VAL A 22 -15.67 -15.77 0.71
CA VAL A 22 -14.27 -15.74 0.23
C VAL A 22 -14.01 -14.46 -0.55
N LYS A 23 -14.89 -14.10 -1.50
CA LYS A 23 -14.78 -12.85 -2.27
C LYS A 23 -14.88 -11.63 -1.38
N LEU A 24 -15.82 -11.62 -0.44
CA LEU A 24 -16.00 -10.53 0.52
C LEU A 24 -14.77 -10.37 1.41
N GLY A 25 -14.22 -11.47 1.91
CA GLY A 25 -12.99 -11.47 2.70
C GLY A 25 -11.79 -10.97 1.89
N PHE A 26 -11.66 -11.37 0.63
CA PHE A 26 -10.59 -10.92 -0.25
C PHE A 26 -10.68 -9.42 -0.55
N VAL A 27 -11.87 -8.92 -0.86
CA VAL A 27 -12.13 -7.49 -1.04
C VAL A 27 -11.82 -6.72 0.24
N PHE A 28 -12.29 -7.20 1.39
CA PHE A 28 -12.00 -6.59 2.69
C PHE A 28 -10.49 -6.51 2.99
N LEU A 29 -9.73 -7.57 2.68
CA LEU A 29 -8.28 -7.59 2.84
C LEU A 29 -7.59 -6.53 1.98
N ILE A 30 -8.03 -6.35 0.73
CA ILE A 30 -7.49 -5.31 -0.16
C ILE A 30 -7.78 -3.91 0.40
N PHE A 31 -9.02 -3.66 0.82
CA PHE A 31 -9.41 -2.35 1.35
C PHE A 31 -8.72 -2.03 2.70
N TRP A 32 -8.52 -3.01 3.57
CA TRP A 32 -7.85 -2.80 4.85
C TRP A 32 -6.35 -2.50 4.67
N LYS A 33 -5.70 -3.11 3.68
CA LYS A 33 -4.27 -2.89 3.42
C LYS A 33 -3.98 -1.67 2.53
N ALA A 34 -4.99 -0.90 2.14
CA ALA A 34 -4.80 0.28 1.30
C ALA A 34 -3.92 1.34 2.01
N PRO A 35 -2.87 1.87 1.35
CA PRO A 35 -2.00 2.88 1.93
C PRO A 35 -2.77 4.18 2.16
N ARG A 36 -2.57 4.81 3.33
CA ARG A 36 -3.10 6.15 3.62
C ARG A 36 -2.22 7.19 2.91
N LEU A 37 -2.68 7.68 1.77
CA LEU A 37 -1.95 8.65 0.94
C LEU A 37 -2.25 10.12 1.29
N SER A 38 -3.24 10.36 2.14
CA SER A 38 -3.69 11.68 2.57
C SER A 38 -3.86 11.74 4.07
N GLY A 39 -3.57 12.90 4.65
CA GLY A 39 -3.72 13.16 6.08
C GLY A 39 -2.55 13.95 6.63
N GLU A 40 -2.58 14.18 7.93
CA GLU A 40 -1.50 14.81 8.69
C GLU A 40 -0.71 13.73 9.44
N LEU A 41 0.61 13.82 9.38
CA LEU A 41 1.53 12.86 9.98
C LEU A 41 2.58 13.62 10.77
N THR A 42 2.64 13.37 12.07
CA THR A 42 3.73 13.88 12.91
C THR A 42 4.89 12.90 12.86
N VAL A 43 6.01 13.34 12.31
CA VAL A 43 7.21 12.50 12.13
C VAL A 43 8.34 13.01 13.03
N PRO A 44 8.97 12.14 13.84
CA PRO A 44 10.16 12.51 14.60
C PRO A 44 11.28 13.02 13.69
N GLY A 45 11.93 14.13 14.07
CA GLY A 45 13.02 14.74 13.31
C GLY A 45 12.60 15.84 12.34
N LEU A 46 11.29 16.07 12.14
CA LEU A 46 10.81 17.21 11.38
C LEU A 46 10.74 18.46 12.27
N THR A 47 11.49 19.51 11.90
CA THR A 47 11.59 20.74 12.71
C THR A 47 10.55 21.79 12.34
N LYS A 48 10.11 21.80 11.08
CA LYS A 48 9.12 22.75 10.54
C LYS A 48 8.01 22.00 9.79
N PRO A 49 6.77 22.51 9.76
CA PRO A 49 5.70 21.89 9.00
C PRO A 49 6.04 21.84 7.51
N VAL A 50 5.70 20.72 6.86
CA VAL A 50 5.93 20.50 5.43
C VAL A 50 4.63 20.05 4.78
N SER A 51 4.30 20.67 3.66
CA SER A 51 3.15 20.29 2.83
C SER A 51 3.63 19.51 1.62
N VAL A 52 3.03 18.35 1.37
CA VAL A 52 3.31 17.51 0.21
C VAL A 52 2.02 17.32 -0.57
N VAL A 53 2.02 17.72 -1.84
CA VAL A 53 0.87 17.57 -2.76
C VAL A 53 1.33 16.78 -3.97
N ARG A 54 0.62 15.72 -4.33
CA ARG A 54 0.87 14.96 -5.56
C ARG A 54 -0.02 15.50 -6.68
N ASP A 55 0.55 15.70 -7.86
CA ASP A 55 -0.20 16.07 -9.06
C ASP A 55 -0.97 14.87 -9.66
N SER A 56 -1.65 15.09 -10.79
CA SER A 56 -2.38 14.04 -11.50
C SER A 56 -1.52 12.90 -12.04
N TYR A 57 -0.21 13.13 -12.19
CA TYR A 57 0.76 12.13 -12.62
C TYR A 57 1.47 11.45 -11.43
N GLY A 58 1.11 11.82 -10.20
CA GLY A 58 1.71 11.29 -8.97
C GLY A 58 3.04 11.93 -8.59
N VAL A 59 3.45 13.02 -9.25
CA VAL A 59 4.70 13.74 -8.93
C VAL A 59 4.51 14.55 -7.64
N PRO A 60 5.37 14.38 -6.62
CA PRO A 60 5.25 15.10 -5.37
C PRO A 60 5.85 16.50 -5.44
N HIS A 61 5.05 17.49 -5.05
CA HIS A 61 5.47 18.87 -4.81
C HIS A 61 5.60 19.10 -3.30
N ILE A 62 6.80 19.45 -2.85
CA ILE A 62 7.15 19.63 -1.44
C ILE A 62 7.33 21.12 -1.16
N ARG A 63 6.62 21.65 -0.16
CA ARG A 63 6.73 23.04 0.31
C ARG A 63 7.09 23.07 1.78
N SER A 64 8.14 23.81 2.11
CA SER A 64 8.70 23.95 3.47
C SER A 64 9.23 25.37 3.65
N GLU A 65 9.20 25.88 4.89
CA GLU A 65 9.84 27.15 5.26
C GLU A 65 11.36 27.07 5.35
N ASP A 66 11.89 25.86 5.56
CA ASP A 66 13.32 25.62 5.72
C ASP A 66 13.81 24.48 4.82
N SER A 67 15.07 24.62 4.39
CA SER A 67 15.77 23.66 3.56
C SER A 67 15.98 22.30 4.23
N SER A 68 16.28 22.25 5.54
CA SER A 68 16.49 20.98 6.25
C SER A 68 15.22 20.14 6.29
N SER A 69 14.10 20.77 6.61
CA SER A 69 12.78 20.10 6.61
C SER A 69 12.34 19.70 5.20
N ALA A 70 12.72 20.48 4.16
CA ALA A 70 12.48 20.12 2.76
C ALA A 70 13.26 18.85 2.36
N TYR A 71 14.54 18.75 2.71
CA TYR A 71 15.36 17.57 2.43
C TYR A 71 14.87 16.33 3.18
N PHE A 72 14.45 16.50 4.43
CA PHE A 72 13.83 15.42 5.21
C PHE A 72 12.58 14.88 4.51
N ALA A 73 11.66 15.78 4.14
CA ALA A 73 10.43 15.40 3.44
C ALA A 73 10.71 14.77 2.07
N LEU A 74 11.72 15.25 1.34
CA LEU A 74 12.13 14.65 0.07
C LEU A 74 12.54 13.18 0.25
N GLY A 75 13.35 12.88 1.27
CA GLY A 75 13.73 11.51 1.60
C GLY A 75 12.53 10.66 1.99
N TYR A 76 11.63 11.20 2.83
CA TYR A 76 10.42 10.51 3.28
C TYR A 76 9.48 10.16 2.12
N VAL A 77 9.21 11.11 1.23
CA VAL A 77 8.34 10.89 0.06
C VAL A 77 9.00 9.92 -0.92
N SER A 78 10.30 10.08 -1.19
CA SER A 78 11.04 9.17 -2.07
C SER A 78 11.03 7.73 -1.56
N ALA A 79 11.20 7.54 -0.24
CA ALA A 79 11.10 6.22 0.38
C ALA A 79 9.67 5.67 0.25
N SER A 80 8.65 6.49 0.50
CA SER A 80 7.24 6.06 0.38
C SER A 80 6.92 5.46 -1.00
N ASP A 81 7.53 6.02 -2.06
CA ASP A 81 7.28 5.58 -3.44
C ASP A 81 8.29 4.50 -3.92
N ARG A 82 9.55 4.55 -3.47
CA ARG A 82 10.67 3.81 -4.06
C ARG A 82 11.56 3.08 -3.06
N LEU A 83 11.10 2.82 -1.83
CA LEU A 83 11.92 2.21 -0.76
C LEU A 83 12.64 0.94 -1.23
N PHE A 84 11.92 0.04 -1.90
CA PHE A 84 12.48 -1.22 -2.38
C PHE A 84 13.62 -1.00 -3.38
N GLN A 85 13.42 -0.11 -4.35
CA GLN A 85 14.43 0.23 -5.34
C GLN A 85 15.67 0.86 -4.67
N MET A 86 15.46 1.81 -3.75
CA MET A 86 16.53 2.47 -3.00
C MET A 86 17.33 1.45 -2.17
N GLU A 87 16.65 0.50 -1.53
CA GLU A 87 17.29 -0.53 -0.71
C GLU A 87 18.12 -1.51 -1.56
N ILE A 88 17.61 -1.95 -2.71
CA ILE A 88 18.38 -2.78 -3.66
C ILE A 88 19.62 -2.04 -4.13
N LEU A 89 19.48 -0.79 -4.58
CA LEU A 89 20.60 0.03 -5.04
C LEU A 89 21.64 0.23 -3.93
N ARG A 90 21.20 0.53 -2.70
CA ARG A 90 22.08 0.68 -1.53
C ARG A 90 22.87 -0.59 -1.24
N ARG A 91 22.22 -1.76 -1.35
CA ARG A 91 22.85 -3.07 -1.13
C ARG A 91 23.83 -3.44 -2.24
N ALA A 92 23.43 -3.25 -3.50
CA ALA A 92 24.28 -3.46 -4.67
C ALA A 92 25.55 -2.58 -4.61
N ALA A 93 25.41 -1.30 -4.25
CA ALA A 93 26.52 -0.37 -4.09
C ALA A 93 27.51 -0.81 -2.97
N ARG A 94 27.05 -1.58 -1.98
CA ARG A 94 27.89 -2.16 -0.93
C ARG A 94 28.47 -3.53 -1.29
N GLY A 95 28.28 -4.01 -2.52
CA GLY A 95 28.70 -5.35 -2.96
C GLY A 95 27.82 -6.50 -2.44
N ASN A 96 26.70 -6.18 -1.77
CA ASN A 96 25.81 -7.18 -1.19
C ASN A 96 24.57 -7.34 -2.08
N TYR A 97 24.66 -8.11 -3.16
CA TYR A 97 23.46 -8.44 -3.91
C TYR A 97 22.53 -9.31 -3.04
N PRO A 98 21.22 -8.99 -2.94
CA PRO A 98 20.30 -9.84 -2.20
C PRO A 98 20.25 -11.22 -2.87
N LYS A 99 20.58 -12.27 -2.12
CA LYS A 99 20.06 -13.60 -2.42
C LYS A 99 18.59 -13.57 -1.97
N PHE A 100 17.67 -13.79 -2.91
CA PHE A 100 16.23 -13.81 -2.66
C PHE A 100 15.78 -15.12 -2.03
#